data_AF-A0A7S3NEN6-F1
#
_entry.id   AF-A0A7S3NEN6-F1
#
_cell.length_a   1.000
_cell.length_b   1.000
_cell.length_c   1.000
_cell.angle_alpha   90.00
_cell.angle_beta   90.00
_cell.angle_gamma   90.00
#
_symmetry.space_group_name_H-M   'P 1'
#
loop_
_entity.id
_entity.type
_entity.pdbx_description
1 polymer ?
#
loop_
_entity_poly.entity_id
_entity_poly.type
_entity_poly.pdbx_seq_one_letter_code
_entity_poly.pdbx_strand_id
1 'polypeptide(L)'
;EENLKLDGNVTARGGNAVYNTTSGGGSGGSVQIVTTKLLGSGHVNVNGGNGTIINSGGGSAGRVSISFWKSEDISLYPEMAREWKGTIIRKGGMGEDLGGMGSEGTLYTTKCQAGYSGAFCEECDIGWFKADYSYLPC
;
A
#
# COMPACT_ATOMS: atom_id res chain seq x y z
N GLU A 1 -3.63 -13.65 -20.45
CA GLU A 1 -3.67 -13.51 -18.98
C GLU A 1 -2.72 -12.39 -18.59
N GLU A 2 -3.17 -11.40 -17.84
CA GLU A 2 -2.36 -10.25 -17.43
C GLU A 2 -1.94 -10.44 -15.97
N ASN A 3 -1.18 -11.51 -15.71
CA ASN A 3 -0.66 -11.81 -14.39
C ASN A 3 0.61 -10.97 -14.15
N LEU A 4 0.75 -10.43 -12.95
CA LEU A 4 1.91 -9.67 -12.52
C LEU A 4 2.70 -10.49 -11.51
N LYS A 5 3.94 -10.83 -11.87
CA LYS A 5 4.92 -11.37 -10.91
C LYS A 5 5.80 -10.23 -10.40
N LEU A 6 5.65 -9.88 -9.13
CA LEU A 6 6.44 -8.86 -8.46
C LEU A 6 7.41 -9.53 -7.49
N ASP A 7 8.65 -9.74 -7.94
CA ASP A 7 9.77 -10.21 -7.11
C ASP A 7 10.72 -9.05 -6.69
N GLY A 8 10.64 -7.92 -7.39
CA GLY A 8 11.49 -6.74 -7.17
C GLY A 8 10.89 -5.68 -6.24
N ASN A 9 11.41 -4.46 -6.32
CA ASN A 9 10.94 -3.33 -5.51
C ASN A 9 10.30 -2.25 -6.39
N VAL A 10 9.02 -1.95 -6.16
CA VAL A 10 8.32 -0.80 -6.75
C VAL A 10 8.35 0.33 -5.74
N THR A 11 9.10 1.39 -6.04
CA THR A 11 9.30 2.51 -5.13
C THR A 11 8.74 3.81 -5.70
N ALA A 12 7.96 4.50 -4.88
CA ALA A 12 7.59 5.90 -5.08
C ALA A 12 7.91 6.69 -3.80
N ARG A 13 9.04 6.39 -3.16
CA ARG A 13 9.44 7.06 -1.91
C ARG A 13 9.73 8.54 -2.10
N GLY A 14 9.32 9.32 -1.11
CA GLY A 14 9.76 10.70 -0.97
C GLY A 14 11.25 10.78 -0.66
N GLY A 15 11.93 11.77 -1.23
CA GLY A 15 13.33 12.05 -0.94
C GLY A 15 13.50 12.61 0.47
N ASN A 16 14.55 12.20 1.17
CA ASN A 16 14.93 12.85 2.43
C ASN A 16 15.38 14.29 2.15
N ALA A 17 15.16 15.16 3.12
CA ALA A 17 15.73 16.49 3.13
C ALA A 17 17.27 16.42 3.02
N VAL A 18 17.87 17.41 2.37
CA VAL A 18 19.32 17.52 2.29
C VAL A 18 19.85 17.87 3.68
N TYR A 19 20.92 17.19 4.10
CA TYR A 19 21.51 17.39 5.42
C TYR A 19 21.84 18.86 5.69
N ASN A 20 21.52 19.32 6.90
CA ASN A 20 21.75 20.69 7.36
C ASN A 20 21.02 21.78 6.54
N THR A 21 19.84 21.46 6.01
CA THR A 21 18.97 22.43 5.31
C THR A 21 17.61 22.54 5.97
N THR A 22 16.96 23.69 5.85
CA THR A 22 15.60 23.93 6.38
C THR A 22 14.50 23.22 5.57
N SER A 23 14.86 22.33 4.65
CA SER A 23 13.90 21.59 3.84
C SER A 23 13.22 20.48 4.66
N GLY A 24 11.92 20.29 4.42
CA GLY A 24 11.19 19.11 4.91
C GLY A 24 11.43 17.90 4.02
N GLY A 25 11.09 16.72 4.52
CA GLY A 25 11.12 15.50 3.73
C GLY A 25 10.06 15.50 2.62
N GLY A 26 10.41 14.97 1.44
CA GLY A 26 9.49 14.84 0.32
C GLY A 26 8.37 13.85 0.62
N SER A 27 7.18 14.08 0.06
CA SER A 27 6.06 13.14 0.20
C SER A 27 6.27 11.88 -0.65
N GLY A 28 5.72 10.76 -0.19
CA GLY A 28 5.59 9.54 -0.98
C GLY A 28 4.61 9.72 -2.14
N GLY A 29 4.96 9.18 -3.30
CA GLY A 29 4.14 9.14 -4.50
C GLY A 29 3.05 8.08 -4.46
N SER A 30 2.38 7.86 -5.58
CA SER A 30 1.26 6.89 -5.66
C SER A 30 1.64 5.71 -6.55
N VAL A 31 1.29 4.50 -6.13
CA VAL A 31 1.48 3.27 -6.90
C VAL A 31 0.11 2.65 -7.15
N GLN A 32 -0.20 2.37 -8.42
CA GLN A 32 -1.38 1.62 -8.81
C GLN A 32 -0.95 0.33 -9.48
N ILE A 33 -1.47 -0.79 -8.99
CA ILE A 33 -1.28 -2.12 -9.56
C ILE A 33 -2.63 -2.59 -10.08
N VAL A 34 -2.68 -2.92 -11.37
CA VAL A 34 -3.85 -3.52 -12.01
C VAL A 34 -3.42 -4.83 -12.64
N THR A 35 -4.01 -5.96 -12.21
CA THR A 35 -3.57 -7.30 -12.61
C THR A 35 -4.70 -8.33 -12.49
N THR A 36 -4.58 -9.49 -13.12
CA THR A 36 -5.49 -10.63 -12.85
C THR A 36 -5.03 -11.49 -11.68
N LYS A 37 -3.72 -11.71 -11.55
CA LYS A 37 -3.09 -12.39 -10.41
C LYS A 37 -1.83 -11.65 -10.01
N LEU A 38 -1.58 -11.53 -8.71
CA LEU A 38 -0.37 -10.98 -8.13
C LEU A 38 0.44 -12.15 -7.53
N LEU A 39 1.68 -12.31 -7.99
CA LEU A 39 2.57 -13.40 -7.62
C LEU A 39 3.93 -12.84 -7.17
N GLY A 40 4.71 -13.65 -6.45
CA GLY A 40 6.10 -13.32 -6.08
C GLY A 40 6.28 -12.86 -4.64
N SER A 41 7.41 -12.26 -4.33
CA SER A 41 7.78 -11.87 -2.95
C SER A 41 8.39 -10.47 -2.82
N GLY A 42 8.12 -9.61 -3.81
CA GLY A 42 8.67 -8.27 -3.90
C GLY A 42 8.03 -7.26 -2.94
N HIS A 43 8.45 -6.00 -3.04
CA HIS A 43 8.04 -4.94 -2.13
C HIS A 43 7.46 -3.75 -2.88
N VAL A 44 6.45 -3.11 -2.29
CA VAL A 44 5.94 -1.81 -2.73
C VAL A 44 6.23 -0.79 -1.64
N ASN A 45 6.99 0.25 -1.94
CA ASN A 45 7.41 1.24 -0.96
C ASN A 45 7.03 2.66 -1.39
N VAL A 46 6.14 3.28 -0.63
CA VAL A 46 5.68 4.66 -0.85
C VAL A 46 5.91 5.53 0.38
N ASN A 47 6.98 5.25 1.14
CA ASN A 47 7.30 6.02 2.33
C ASN A 47 7.53 7.50 2.02
N GLY A 48 7.18 8.36 2.97
CA GLY A 48 7.65 9.73 2.98
C GLY A 48 9.14 9.81 3.31
N GLY A 49 9.77 10.91 2.90
CA GLY A 49 11.14 11.25 3.24
C GLY A 49 11.24 11.90 4.60
N ASN A 50 12.39 11.79 5.25
CA ASN A 50 12.65 12.42 6.54
C ASN A 50 13.10 13.87 6.39
N GLY A 51 12.75 14.72 7.38
CA GLY A 51 13.44 15.98 7.64
C GLY A 51 14.86 15.74 8.18
N THR A 52 15.65 16.81 8.34
CA THR A 52 17.04 16.68 8.83
C THR A 52 17.48 17.69 9.89
N ILE A 53 16.81 18.82 10.05
CA ILE A 53 17.17 19.84 11.05
C ILE A 53 15.97 20.28 11.88
N ILE A 54 16.23 21.02 12.97
CA ILE A 54 15.20 21.58 13.85
C ILE A 54 14.06 22.23 13.05
N ASN A 55 12.82 21.89 13.41
CA ASN A 55 11.59 22.36 12.77
C ASN A 55 11.35 21.87 11.32
N SER A 56 12.14 20.92 10.80
CA SER A 56 11.86 20.31 9.49
C SER A 56 10.84 19.17 9.63
N GLY A 57 9.75 19.24 8.86
CA GLY A 57 8.72 18.20 8.87
C GLY A 57 9.07 16.98 8.04
N GLY A 58 8.56 15.83 8.45
CA GLY A 58 8.61 14.60 7.66
C GLY A 58 7.57 14.61 6.55
N GLY A 59 7.91 14.07 5.38
CA GLY A 59 6.96 13.93 4.27
C GLY A 59 5.90 12.87 4.58
N SER A 60 4.67 13.06 4.14
CA SER A 60 3.64 12.03 4.25
C SER A 60 3.97 10.80 3.40
N ALA A 61 3.52 9.63 3.79
CA ALA A 61 3.53 8.48 2.89
C ALA A 61 2.51 8.64 1.76
N GLY A 62 2.71 7.81 0.74
CA GLY A 62 1.96 7.83 -0.49
C GLY A 62 0.69 6.98 -0.48
N ARG A 63 0.13 6.76 -1.67
CA ARG A 63 -1.08 5.96 -1.86
C ARG A 63 -0.74 4.69 -2.62
N VAL A 64 -1.32 3.57 -2.21
CA VAL A 64 -1.23 2.32 -2.95
C VAL A 64 -2.64 1.87 -3.30
N SER A 65 -2.88 1.50 -4.55
CA SER A 65 -4.14 0.90 -4.99
C SER A 65 -3.83 -0.40 -5.71
N ILE A 66 -4.53 -1.46 -5.33
CA ILE A 66 -4.43 -2.77 -5.99
C ILE A 66 -5.83 -3.11 -6.48
N SER A 67 -5.96 -3.25 -7.79
CA SER A 67 -7.23 -3.56 -8.45
C SER A 67 -7.05 -4.81 -9.28
N PHE A 68 -8.01 -5.72 -9.16
CA PHE A 68 -7.98 -6.96 -9.91
C PHE A 68 -9.06 -6.95 -10.98
N TRP A 69 -8.67 -7.11 -12.26
CA TRP A 69 -9.59 -6.99 -13.40
C TRP A 69 -10.80 -7.94 -13.33
N LYS A 70 -10.59 -9.12 -12.75
CA LYS A 70 -11.60 -10.17 -12.62
C LYS A 70 -12.05 -10.36 -11.18
N SER A 71 -12.07 -9.30 -10.36
CA SER A 71 -12.56 -9.36 -8.98
C SER A 71 -14.03 -9.77 -8.87
N GLU A 72 -14.79 -9.77 -9.96
CA GLU A 72 -16.16 -10.27 -9.97
C GLU A 72 -16.24 -11.80 -10.06
N ASP A 73 -15.20 -12.46 -10.56
CA ASP A 73 -15.18 -13.92 -10.74
C ASP A 73 -14.75 -14.61 -9.44
N ILE A 74 -15.72 -15.26 -8.78
CA ILE A 74 -15.51 -15.93 -7.49
C ILE A 74 -14.50 -17.08 -7.58
N SER A 75 -14.33 -17.70 -8.77
CA SER A 75 -13.42 -18.84 -8.96
C SER A 75 -11.94 -18.46 -8.80
N LEU A 76 -11.63 -17.16 -8.83
CA LEU A 76 -10.28 -16.63 -8.68
C LEU A 76 -9.92 -16.31 -7.22
N TYR A 77 -10.88 -16.41 -6.29
CA TYR A 77 -10.64 -16.14 -4.87
C TYR A 77 -10.26 -17.41 -4.10
N PRO A 78 -9.29 -17.34 -3.17
CA PRO A 78 -8.35 -16.22 -2.91
C PRO A 78 -7.08 -16.27 -3.79
N GLU A 79 -7.03 -17.14 -4.82
CA GLU A 79 -5.81 -17.42 -5.60
C GLU A 79 -5.21 -16.22 -6.33
N MET A 80 -5.99 -15.17 -6.57
CA MET A 80 -5.54 -13.93 -7.18
C MET A 80 -4.38 -13.23 -6.45
N ALA A 81 -4.24 -13.42 -5.14
CA ALA A 81 -3.16 -12.84 -4.35
C ALA A 81 -2.49 -13.83 -3.37
N ARG A 82 -3.03 -15.05 -3.21
CA ARG A 82 -2.54 -16.06 -2.26
C ARG A 82 -1.05 -16.39 -2.43
N GLU A 83 -0.54 -16.34 -3.66
CA GLU A 83 0.87 -16.66 -3.95
C GLU A 83 1.83 -15.50 -3.72
N TRP A 84 1.32 -14.28 -3.51
CA TRP A 84 2.15 -13.12 -3.24
C TRP A 84 2.51 -13.05 -1.76
N LYS A 85 3.80 -13.17 -1.46
CA LYS A 85 4.36 -13.06 -0.10
C LYS A 85 5.12 -11.75 0.11
N GLY A 86 4.83 -10.76 -0.74
CA GLY A 86 5.47 -9.46 -0.70
C GLY A 86 4.93 -8.57 0.41
N THR A 87 5.47 -7.35 0.52
CA THR A 87 5.02 -6.38 1.53
C THR A 87 4.81 -4.99 0.96
N ILE A 88 3.86 -4.26 1.56
CA ILE A 88 3.59 -2.85 1.23
C ILE A 88 4.02 -1.98 2.40
N ILE A 89 4.92 -1.03 2.14
CA ILE A 89 5.49 -0.11 3.12
C ILE A 89 4.99 1.31 2.80
N ARG A 90 4.27 1.90 3.76
CA ARG A 90 3.55 3.18 3.60
C ARG A 90 3.70 4.09 4.82
N LYS A 91 4.92 4.24 5.32
CA LYS A 91 5.21 5.02 6.53
C LYS A 91 5.51 6.47 6.19
N GLY A 92 4.95 7.40 6.95
CA GLY A 92 5.38 8.79 6.89
C GLY A 92 6.84 8.94 7.32
N GLY A 93 7.46 10.02 6.86
CA GLY A 93 8.81 10.39 7.24
C GLY A 93 8.88 10.97 8.65
N MET A 94 10.04 10.84 9.27
CA MET A 94 10.34 11.46 10.55
C MET A 94 10.64 12.95 10.34
N GLY A 95 10.00 13.82 11.11
CA GLY A 95 10.40 15.22 11.27
C GLY A 95 11.22 15.40 12.54
N GLU A 96 11.85 16.57 12.67
CA GLU A 96 12.71 16.94 13.80
C GLU A 96 12.04 18.02 14.67
N ASP A 97 12.15 17.89 16.00
CA ASP A 97 11.54 18.77 17.01
C ASP A 97 10.05 19.10 16.72
N LEU A 98 9.75 20.35 16.37
CA LEU A 98 8.40 20.85 16.09
C LEU A 98 7.93 20.57 14.65
N GLY A 99 8.79 19.99 13.80
CA GLY A 99 8.48 19.77 12.39
C GLY A 99 7.38 18.73 12.15
N GLY A 100 7.15 17.84 13.11
CA GLY A 100 6.09 16.84 13.05
C GLY A 100 6.39 15.67 12.10
N MET A 101 5.84 14.51 12.43
CA MET A 101 5.94 13.31 11.60
C MET A 101 4.97 13.38 10.41
N GLY A 102 5.39 12.82 9.28
CA GLY A 102 4.50 12.60 8.16
C GLY A 102 3.44 11.55 8.49
N SER A 103 2.25 11.69 7.93
CA SER A 103 1.17 10.71 8.09
C SER A 103 1.47 9.41 7.36
N GLU A 104 0.89 8.30 7.83
CA GLU A 104 0.88 7.04 7.09
C GLU A 104 0.08 7.16 5.79
N GLY A 105 0.47 6.36 4.81
CA GLY A 105 -0.13 6.37 3.49
C GLY A 105 -1.47 5.64 3.45
N THR A 106 -2.25 5.82 2.38
CA THR A 106 -3.55 5.13 2.19
C THR A 106 -3.38 3.90 1.32
N LEU A 107 -4.07 2.81 1.65
CA LEU A 107 -4.20 1.62 0.81
C LEU A 107 -5.65 1.49 0.36
N TYR A 108 -5.87 1.58 -0.94
CA TYR A 108 -7.16 1.35 -1.55
C TYR A 108 -7.31 -0.14 -1.85
N THR A 109 -8.42 -0.71 -1.39
CA THR A 109 -8.81 -2.08 -1.64
C THR A 109 -9.59 -2.18 -2.94
N THR A 110 -9.58 -3.37 -3.56
CA THR A 110 -10.58 -3.71 -4.57
C THR A 110 -11.89 -4.13 -3.90
N LYS A 111 -12.98 -4.19 -4.65
CA LYS A 111 -14.18 -4.89 -4.17
C LYS A 111 -13.87 -6.38 -4.08
N CYS A 112 -14.27 -6.99 -2.97
CA CYS A 112 -14.14 -8.42 -2.74
C CYS A 112 -15.52 -9.06 -2.63
N GLN A 113 -15.62 -10.33 -3.05
CA GLN A 113 -16.83 -11.14 -2.92
C GLN A 113 -17.22 -11.39 -1.45
N ALA A 114 -18.43 -11.92 -1.24
CA ALA A 114 -18.90 -12.32 0.09
C ALA A 114 -17.91 -13.29 0.75
N GLY A 115 -17.63 -13.09 2.04
CA GLY A 115 -16.64 -13.86 2.79
C GLY A 115 -15.17 -13.43 2.60
N TYR A 116 -14.90 -12.36 1.83
CA TYR A 116 -13.53 -11.87 1.62
C TYR A 116 -13.40 -10.35 1.84
N SER A 117 -12.28 -9.90 2.40
CA SER A 117 -12.00 -8.47 2.60
C SER A 117 -10.52 -8.08 2.53
N GLY A 118 -10.24 -6.80 2.71
CA GLY A 118 -8.88 -6.27 2.64
C GLY A 118 -8.41 -5.97 1.22
N ALA A 119 -7.12 -5.62 1.08
CA ALA A 119 -6.54 -5.22 -0.20
C ALA A 119 -6.31 -6.38 -1.17
N PHE A 120 -6.21 -7.59 -0.63
CA PHE A 120 -5.93 -8.83 -1.37
C PHE A 120 -7.12 -9.79 -1.38
N CYS A 121 -8.26 -9.38 -0.82
CA CYS A 121 -9.44 -10.21 -0.65
C CYS A 121 -9.11 -11.53 0.04
N GLU A 122 -8.61 -11.39 1.25
CA GLU A 122 -8.33 -12.48 2.17
C GLU A 122 -9.64 -12.96 2.79
N GLU A 123 -9.69 -14.25 3.13
CA GLU A 123 -10.86 -14.85 3.80
C GLU A 123 -11.16 -14.12 5.11
N CYS A 124 -12.45 -13.96 5.43
CA CYS A 124 -12.85 -13.39 6.72
C CYS A 124 -12.36 -14.26 7.87
N ASP A 125 -11.86 -13.62 8.92
CA ASP A 125 -11.53 -14.29 10.18
C ASP A 125 -12.75 -14.98 10.80
N ILE A 126 -12.51 -16.04 11.58
CA ILE A 126 -13.56 -16.78 12.28
C ILE A 126 -14.35 -15.83 13.18
N GLY A 127 -15.68 -15.81 12.99
CA GLY A 127 -16.60 -14.95 13.74
C GLY A 127 -16.96 -13.64 13.03
N TRP A 128 -16.33 -13.33 11.90
CA TRP A 128 -16.66 -12.19 11.04
C TRP A 128 -17.31 -12.65 9.74
N PHE A 129 -18.18 -11.83 9.18
CA PHE A 129 -18.87 -12.15 7.94
C PHE A 129 -19.09 -10.91 7.08
N LYS A 130 -19.13 -11.14 5.77
CA LYS A 130 -19.48 -10.13 4.77
C LYS A 130 -20.40 -10.75 3.74
N ALA A 131 -21.58 -10.15 3.58
CA ALA A 131 -22.66 -10.72 2.77
C ALA A 131 -22.63 -10.32 1.29
N ASP A 132 -21.96 -9.20 0.95
CA ASP A 132 -22.09 -8.57 -0.36
C ASP A 132 -20.75 -8.23 -1.01
N TYR A 133 -20.76 -8.17 -2.35
CA TYR A 133 -19.63 -7.69 -3.16
C TYR A 133 -19.41 -6.18 -2.96
N SER A 134 -18.43 -5.83 -2.14
CA SER A 134 -18.20 -4.45 -1.73
C SER A 134 -16.76 -4.18 -1.27
N TYR A 135 -16.46 -2.91 -1.00
CA TYR A 135 -15.21 -2.47 -0.37
C TYR A 135 -15.23 -2.60 1.16
N LEU A 136 -16.34 -3.08 1.73
CA LEU A 136 -16.49 -3.19 3.18
C LEU A 136 -15.57 -4.27 3.73
N PRO A 137 -15.08 -4.08 4.97
CA PRO A 137 -14.36 -5.12 5.69
C PRO A 137 -15.29 -6.29 6.02
N CYS A 138 -14.68 -7.44 6.34
CA CYS A 138 -15.30 -8.39 7.26
C CYS A 138 -15.35 -7.69 8.64
#